data_AF-A0A0J1FS46-F1
#
_entry.id   AF-A0A0J1FS46-F1
#
_cell.length_a   1.000
_cell.length_b   1.000
_cell.length_c   1.000
_cell.angle_alpha   90.00
_cell.angle_beta   90.00
_cell.angle_gamma   90.00
#
_symmetry.space_group_name_H-M   'P 1'
#
loop_
_entity.id
_entity.type
_entity.pdbx_description
1 polymer ?
#
loop_
_entity_poly.entity_id
_entity_poly.type
_entity_poly.pdbx_seq_one_letter_code
_entity_poly.pdbx_strand_id
1 'polypeptide(L)' 'MSKQKQVVYYGQKLRKARLKAAIGTQKELAEKTGISANIISDLERGKRRMSPSWARRIAEVLGGEWTDYMD' A
#
# COMPACT_ATOMS: atom_id res chain seq x y z
N MET A 1 -1.50 -0.70 20.08
CA MET A 1 -2.09 -1.77 19.22
C MET A 1 -1.10 -2.92 19.09
N SER A 2 -1.53 -4.17 18.86
CA SER A 2 -0.58 -5.24 18.55
C SER A 2 0.05 -5.03 17.17
N LYS A 3 1.29 -5.50 16.96
CA LYS A 3 1.97 -5.39 15.65
C LYS A 3 1.09 -5.89 14.50
N GLN A 4 0.40 -7.02 14.68
CA GLN A 4 -0.51 -7.57 13.67
C GLN A 4 -1.69 -6.64 13.35
N LYS A 5 -2.30 -6.01 14.37
CA LYS A 5 -3.38 -5.02 14.13
C LYS A 5 -2.87 -3.81 13.35
N GLN A 6 -1.61 -3.43 13.55
CA GLN A 6 -0.99 -2.31 12.85
C GLN A 6 -0.80 -2.61 11.35
N VAL A 7 -0.27 -3.79 11.01
CA VAL A 7 -0.08 -4.20 9.60
C VAL A 7 -1.42 -4.26 8.85
N VAL A 8 -2.47 -4.79 9.49
CA VAL A 8 -3.81 -4.81 8.91
C VAL A 8 -4.37 -3.40 8.71
N TYR A 9 -4.19 -2.51 9.69
CA TYR A 9 -4.66 -1.12 9.60
C TYR A 9 -4.04 -0.38 8.41
N TYR A 10 -2.71 -0.44 8.25
CA TYR A 10 -2.05 0.23 7.12
C TYR A 10 -2.36 -0.40 5.78
N GLY A 11 -2.54 -1.73 5.72
CA GLY A 11 -3.03 -2.41 4.52
C GLY A 11 -4.40 -1.89 4.06
N GLN A 12 -5.32 -1.68 5.00
CA GLN A 12 -6.62 -1.08 4.70
C GLN A 12 -6.49 0.39 4.27
N LYS A 13 -5.59 1.17 4.89
CA LYS A 13 -5.31 2.56 4.50
C LYS A 13 -4.78 2.62 3.07
N LEU A 14 -3.85 1.75 2.69
CA LEU A 14 -3.34 1.61 1.33
C LEU A 14 -4.46 1.33 0.32
N ARG A 15 -5.31 0.34 0.59
CA ARG A 15 -6.45 0.01 -0.29
C ARG A 15 -7.36 1.21 -0.48
N LYS A 16 -7.67 1.94 0.59
CA LYS A 16 -8.51 3.15 0.52
C LYS A 16 -7.84 4.24 -0.33
N ALA A 17 -6.53 4.46 -0.17
CA ALA A 17 -5.78 5.42 -0.96
C ALA A 17 -5.78 5.05 -2.45
N ARG A 18 -5.55 3.78 -2.79
CA ARG A 18 -5.63 3.28 -4.17
C ARG A 18 -6.98 3.59 -4.82
N LEU A 19 -8.07 3.29 -4.11
CA LEU A 19 -9.42 3.56 -4.62
C LEU A 19 -9.71 5.06 -4.74
N LYS A 20 -9.22 5.89 -3.80
CA LYS A 20 -9.34 7.36 -3.87
C LYS A 20 -8.58 7.95 -5.06
N ALA A 21 -7.45 7.35 -5.44
CA ALA A 21 -6.69 7.72 -6.63
C ALA A 21 -7.31 7.18 -7.94
N ALA A 22 -8.55 6.67 -7.92
CA ALA A 22 -9.24 6.06 -9.05
C ALA A 22 -8.53 4.85 -9.70
N ILE A 23 -7.63 4.18 -8.96
CA ILE A 23 -6.93 2.98 -9.42
C ILE A 23 -7.77 1.76 -9.05
N GLY A 24 -8.47 1.19 -10.03
CA GLY A 24 -9.50 0.18 -9.80
C GLY A 24 -8.94 -1.16 -9.34
N THR A 25 -7.73 -1.51 -9.77
CA THR A 25 -7.15 -2.85 -9.54
C THR A 25 -5.79 -2.81 -8.86
N GLN A 26 -5.46 -3.90 -8.15
CA GLN A 26 -4.12 -4.10 -7.59
C GLN A 26 -3.06 -4.24 -8.70
N LYS A 27 -3.43 -4.81 -9.85
CA LYS A 27 -2.57 -4.95 -11.03
C LYS A 27 -2.19 -3.58 -11.61
N GLU A 28 -3.14 -2.67 -11.71
CA GLU A 28 -2.89 -1.31 -12.19
C GLU A 28 -1.98 -0.53 -11.22
N LEU A 29 -2.18 -0.65 -9.90
CA LEU A 29 -1.24 -0.05 -8.94
C LEU A 29 0.16 -0.66 -9.07
N ALA A 30 0.23 -1.98 -9.26
CA ALA A 30 1.48 -2.69 -9.47
C ALA A 30 2.24 -2.19 -10.70
N GLU A 31 1.55 -1.98 -11.82
CA GLU A 31 2.13 -1.42 -13.05
C GLU A 31 2.65 0.00 -12.83
N LYS A 32 1.86 0.89 -12.20
CA LYS A 32 2.24 2.29 -11.94
C LYS A 32 3.41 2.41 -10.96
N THR A 33 3.45 1.56 -9.94
CA THR A 33 4.51 1.59 -8.92
C THR A 33 5.74 0.77 -9.33
N GLY A 34 5.59 -0.20 -10.24
CA GLY A 34 6.56 -1.24 -10.56
C GLY A 34 6.80 -2.26 -9.43
N ILE A 35 5.83 -2.40 -8.50
CA ILE A 35 5.82 -3.41 -7.44
C ILE A 35 4.96 -4.58 -7.93
N SER A 36 5.29 -5.83 -7.60
CA SER A 36 4.48 -6.95 -8.08
C SER A 36 3.05 -6.92 -7.49
N ALA A 37 2.06 -7.34 -8.28
CA ALA A 37 0.67 -7.40 -7.83
C ALA A 37 0.47 -8.28 -6.58
N ASN A 38 1.28 -9.34 -6.44
CA ASN A 38 1.26 -10.19 -5.23
C ASN A 38 1.71 -9.42 -3.99
N ILE A 39 2.74 -8.58 -4.09
CA ILE A 39 3.18 -7.73 -2.98
C ILE A 39 2.09 -6.70 -2.65
N ILE A 40 1.52 -6.02 -3.64
CA ILE A 40 0.41 -5.08 -3.43
C ILE A 40 -0.76 -5.79 -2.73
N SER A 41 -1.11 -7.00 -3.16
CA SER A 41 -2.15 -7.80 -2.53
C SER A 41 -1.83 -8.09 -1.07
N ASP A 42 -0.64 -8.63 -0.79
CA ASP A 42 -0.19 -8.93 0.58
C ASP A 42 -0.20 -7.71 1.49
N LEU A 43 0.20 -6.55 0.97
CA LEU A 43 0.17 -5.27 1.70
C LEU A 43 -1.26 -4.87 2.04
N GLU A 44 -2.17 -4.80 1.06
CA GLU A 44 -3.58 -4.42 1.29
C GLU A 44 -4.32 -5.38 2.23
N ARG A 45 -3.90 -6.63 2.23
CA ARG A 45 -4.41 -7.73 3.06
C ARG A 45 -3.85 -7.73 4.48
N GLY A 46 -2.86 -6.90 4.77
CA GLY A 46 -2.14 -6.92 6.05
C GLY A 46 -1.33 -8.19 6.30
N LYS A 47 -0.99 -8.94 5.24
CA LYS A 47 -0.14 -10.14 5.31
C LYS A 47 1.36 -9.80 5.34
N ARG A 48 1.71 -8.61 4.87
CA ARG A 48 3.08 -8.14 4.74
C ARG A 48 3.21 -6.73 5.27
N ARG A 49 4.33 -6.46 5.94
CA ARG A 49 4.69 -5.11 6.38
C ARG A 49 5.20 -4.29 5.21
N MET A 50 4.80 -3.03 5.16
CA MET A 50 5.31 -2.06 4.21
C MET A 50 6.81 -1.82 4.42
N SER A 51 7.59 -1.78 3.34
CA SER A 51 8.97 -1.33 3.38
C SER A 51 9.06 0.16 3.01
N PRO A 52 10.09 0.89 3.48
CA PRO A 52 10.31 2.28 3.07
C PRO A 52 10.44 2.47 1.55
N SER A 53 11.06 1.50 0.85
CA SER A 53 11.23 1.58 -0.61
C SER A 53 9.90 1.45 -1.36
N TRP A 54 9.00 0.59 -0.91
CA TRP A 54 7.66 0.48 -1.49
C TRP A 54 6.78 1.66 -1.11
N ALA A 55 6.85 2.12 0.13
CA ALA A 55 6.09 3.26 0.61
C ALA A 55 6.35 4.52 -0.22
N ARG A 56 7.62 4.80 -0.57
CA ARG A 56 7.99 5.93 -1.44
C ARG A 56 7.40 5.80 -2.84
N ARG A 57 7.55 4.64 -3.47
CA ARG A 57 6.98 4.38 -4.82
C ARG A 57 5.45 4.46 -4.83
N ILE A 58 4.82 4.01 -3.75
CA ILE A 58 3.36 4.10 -3.58
C ILE A 58 2.93 5.57 -3.39
N ALA A 59 3.65 6.35 -2.60
CA ALA A 59 3.37 7.77 -2.39
C ALA A 59 3.53 8.59 -3.67
N GLU A 60 4.50 8.28 -4.52
CA GLU A 60 4.65 8.89 -5.84
C GLU A 60 3.41 8.71 -6.73
N VAL A 61 2.72 7.57 -6.61
CA VAL A 61 1.54 7.24 -7.43
C VAL A 61 0.23 7.70 -6.77
N LEU A 62 0.11 7.54 -5.46
CA LEU A 62 -1.14 7.79 -4.71
C LEU A 62 -1.20 9.19 -4.08
N GLY A 63 -0.08 9.91 -4.04
CA GLY A 63 0.08 11.13 -3.27
C GLY A 63 0.22 10.88 -1.76
N GLY A 64 0.48 11.96 -1.03
CA GLY A 64 0.75 11.95 0.41
C GLY A 64 2.21 11.69 0.76
N GLU A 65 2.50 11.63 2.05
CA GLU A 65 3.84 11.31 2.54
C GLU A 65 4.05 9.80 2.57
N TRP A 66 5.25 9.31 2.27
CA TRP A 66 5.52 7.85 2.31
C TRP A 66 5.26 7.24 3.68
N THR A 67 5.39 8.02 4.75
CA THR A 67 5.06 7.63 6.12
C THR A 67 3.56 7.40 6.34
N ASP A 68 2.68 7.91 5.46
CA ASP A 68 1.24 7.65 5.56
C ASP A 68 0.88 6.17 5.46
N TYR A 69 1.72 5.38 4.79
CA TYR A 69 1.49 3.97 4.53
C TYR A 69 2.25 3.05 5.48
N MET A 70 2.92 3.62 6.49
CA MET A 70 3.84 2.91 7.37
C MET A 70 3.46 3.07 8.84
N ASP A 71 3.79 2.03 9.61
CA ASP A 71 3.69 2.00 11.07
C ASP A 71 4.78 2.77 11.80
#